data_AF-A0A8T5BQ59-F1
#
_entry.id   AF-A0A8T5BQ59-F1
#
_cell.length_a   1.000
_cell.length_b   1.000
_cell.length_c   1.000
_cell.angle_alpha   90.00
_cell.angle_beta   90.00
_cell.angle_gamma   90.00
#
_symmetry.space_group_name_H-M   'P 1'
#
loop_
_entity.id
_entity.type
_entity.pdbx_description
1 polymer ?
#
loop_
_entity_poly.entity_id
_entity_poly.type
_entity_poly.pdbx_seq_one_letter_code
_entity_poly.pdbx_strand_id
1 'polypeptide(L)'
;MTRQVLDDLTRSEILALCKEEASSFNITAALCYDLFMYIQNEKPRFSVLMILDSLKTILRYRTRPFKDGEVSFLIADRKTFEKDVASDWLGGLLVENLLTPYEPIINPSFLWEKEVHAKKRLITEALDNLVLEYPQMSQELLIKPEYFMFEAMTRKASLYPPIMYKFLKILETDSKTENLNRMMNGFDAALKLLAREGHIKQSDGFVKVAARHIDSFQRRKKRTLFILKSARDIFLRHSLEVFPKMVRSMLEDYGRYVEYFRDPESLKMIRLPELEEIKKHIFIPTSLGLVSFSDKTTIEDFVRKVFPDTCGSKVDLERLGGVLNAVYSLKIHRFGKEQKIVVKVFKDWYGWKWFPLKLWAFGTRGFSVLGKSRLESEYANNLYLSKNGCNVPLIIHVSPKERLIFQEFIGGESLSNIIKRIYSSKQLDPCLIETVKNVGSEIAKVHKLNLALGDCKPENIIVSQDNRVWFLDLEQAERGGDQAWDLAEFLFYSGHYGFLSSADVAQKVTKAFIDGYLEAGGNVENVEKARSPRYIKVFSFFTPPHILLAISSVCGKLDER
;
A
#
# COMPACT_ATOMS: atom_id res chain seq x y z
N MET A 1 21.88 -22.92 19.19
CA MET A 1 22.74 -22.60 20.35
C MET A 1 23.14 -21.14 20.22
N THR A 2 22.48 -20.27 21.00
CA THR A 2 22.67 -18.82 20.95
C THR A 2 23.97 -18.48 21.69
N ARG A 3 24.91 -17.81 21.03
CA ARG A 3 26.12 -17.31 21.67
C ARG A 3 25.69 -16.25 22.70
N GLN A 4 25.87 -16.54 24.00
CA GLN A 4 25.61 -15.59 25.07
C GLN A 4 26.47 -14.34 24.83
N VAL A 5 25.84 -13.16 24.89
CA VAL A 5 26.52 -11.88 24.68
C VAL A 5 27.15 -11.38 25.98
N LEU A 6 26.56 -11.74 27.12
CA LEU A 6 27.12 -11.50 28.45
C LEU A 6 27.92 -12.73 28.88
N ASP A 7 29.13 -12.52 29.42
CA ASP A 7 29.86 -13.59 30.10
C ASP A 7 29.13 -14.01 31.40
N ASP A 8 29.36 -15.26 31.82
CA ASP A 8 28.66 -15.87 32.95
C ASP A 8 28.85 -15.11 34.27
N LEU A 9 30.00 -14.46 34.45
CA LEU A 9 30.32 -13.71 35.66
C LEU A 9 29.53 -12.40 35.72
N THR A 10 29.54 -11.61 34.63
CA THR A 10 28.72 -10.40 34.49
C THR A 10 27.23 -10.72 34.64
N ARG A 11 26.76 -11.81 34.02
CA ARG A 11 25.36 -12.25 34.13
C ARG A 11 24.96 -12.55 35.58
N SER A 12 25.82 -13.23 36.33
CA SER A 12 25.57 -13.62 37.72
C SER A 12 25.51 -12.40 38.65
N GLU A 13 26.36 -11.41 38.43
CA GLU A 13 26.36 -10.16 39.20
C GLU A 13 25.10 -9.30 38.91
N ILE A 14 24.70 -9.18 37.64
CA ILE A 14 23.45 -8.49 37.27
C ILE A 14 22.25 -9.19 37.92
N LEU A 15 22.24 -10.53 37.95
CA LEU A 15 21.19 -11.30 38.64
C LEU A 15 21.15 -11.01 40.15
N ALA A 16 22.29 -10.84 40.80
CA ALA A 16 22.35 -10.47 42.22
C ALA A 16 21.75 -9.07 42.45
N LEU A 17 22.13 -8.08 41.65
CA LEU A 17 21.56 -6.74 41.71
C LEU A 17 20.05 -6.71 41.42
N CYS A 18 19.56 -7.56 40.50
CA CYS A 18 18.11 -7.71 40.27
C CYS A 18 17.38 -8.17 41.54
N LYS A 19 17.94 -9.13 42.29
CA LYS A 19 17.34 -9.63 43.54
C LYS A 19 17.33 -8.54 44.62
N GLU A 20 18.39 -7.74 44.72
CA GLU A 20 18.47 -6.62 45.66
C GLU A 20 17.43 -5.53 45.32
N GLU A 21 17.34 -5.11 44.06
CA GLU A 21 16.37 -4.08 43.64
C GLU A 21 14.92 -4.56 43.70
N ALA A 22 14.67 -5.86 43.52
CA ALA A 22 13.34 -6.44 43.71
C ALA A 22 12.85 -6.33 45.17
N SER A 23 13.78 -6.23 46.13
CA SER A 23 13.48 -6.13 47.56
C SER A 23 12.57 -7.28 48.03
N SER A 24 11.31 -7.00 48.37
CA SER A 24 10.33 -8.01 48.81
C SER A 24 9.39 -8.51 47.70
N PHE A 25 9.52 -8.01 46.47
CA PHE A 25 8.68 -8.41 45.35
C PHE A 25 9.26 -9.63 44.62
N ASN A 26 8.39 -10.54 44.17
CA ASN A 26 8.80 -11.63 43.29
C ASN A 26 9.10 -11.09 41.89
N ILE A 27 10.21 -11.53 41.28
CA ILE A 27 10.55 -11.15 39.90
C ILE A 27 9.85 -12.10 38.93
N THR A 28 8.94 -11.58 38.12
CA THR A 28 8.27 -12.34 37.05
C THR A 28 9.25 -12.66 35.93
N ALA A 29 10.01 -11.66 35.48
CA ALA A 29 11.02 -11.77 34.44
C ALA A 29 12.01 -10.60 34.50
N ALA A 30 13.20 -10.78 33.94
CA ALA A 30 14.20 -9.73 33.81
C ALA A 30 15.01 -9.95 32.53
N LEU A 31 15.32 -8.87 31.81
CA LEU A 31 16.14 -8.91 30.59
C LEU A 31 17.17 -7.78 30.62
N CYS A 32 18.35 -8.07 30.07
CA CYS A 32 19.38 -7.07 29.81
C CYS A 32 19.34 -6.67 28.33
N TYR A 33 19.26 -5.36 28.07
CA TYR A 33 19.17 -4.77 26.73
C TYR A 33 20.28 -3.75 26.51
N ASP A 34 20.37 -3.18 25.30
CA ASP A 34 21.45 -2.26 24.86
C ASP A 34 22.85 -2.87 24.89
N LEU A 35 22.93 -4.19 24.71
CA LEU A 35 24.18 -4.99 24.82
C LEU A 35 25.31 -4.53 23.87
N PHE A 36 25.01 -3.75 22.85
CA PHE A 36 25.98 -3.22 21.86
C PHE A 36 26.61 -1.88 22.27
N MET A 37 26.05 -1.22 23.29
CA MET A 37 26.69 -0.07 23.93
C MET A 37 27.95 -0.45 24.71
N TYR A 38 28.14 -1.75 24.95
CA TYR A 38 29.26 -2.37 25.64
C TYR A 38 30.62 -2.23 24.92
N ILE A 39 30.64 -2.11 23.59
CA ILE A 39 31.86 -2.39 22.81
C ILE A 39 32.84 -1.20 22.73
N GLN A 40 32.50 0.02 23.19
CA GLN A 40 33.41 1.18 23.05
C GLN A 40 33.35 2.22 24.18
N ASN A 41 33.50 1.84 25.46
CA ASN A 41 33.78 2.81 26.52
C ASN A 41 34.60 2.19 27.66
N GLU A 42 35.49 2.97 28.28
CA GLU A 42 36.34 2.58 29.42
C GLU A 42 35.56 2.19 30.69
N LYS A 43 34.21 2.26 30.68
CA LYS A 43 33.33 1.86 31.79
C LYS A 43 32.05 1.16 31.28
N PRO A 44 31.73 -0.07 31.72
CA PRO A 44 30.60 -0.83 31.22
C PRO A 44 29.26 -0.25 31.69
N ARG A 45 28.29 -0.08 30.78
CA ARG A 45 26.92 0.34 31.12
C ARG A 45 25.93 -0.72 30.69
N PHE A 46 25.12 -1.21 31.63
CA PHE A 46 24.07 -2.20 31.35
C PHE A 46 22.69 -1.61 31.60
N SER A 47 21.74 -1.95 30.73
CA SER A 47 20.34 -1.61 30.92
C SER A 47 19.54 -2.88 31.21
N VAL A 48 18.74 -2.86 32.27
CA VAL A 48 17.93 -4.00 32.72
C VAL A 48 16.47 -3.59 32.82
N LEU A 49 15.60 -4.31 32.11
CA LEU A 49 14.15 -4.21 32.32
C LEU A 49 13.74 -5.34 33.27
N MET A 50 13.24 -4.97 34.44
CA MET A 50 12.78 -5.88 35.48
C MET A 50 11.27 -5.80 35.65
N ILE A 51 10.62 -6.97 35.62
CA ILE A 51 9.16 -7.10 35.71
C ILE A 51 8.83 -7.77 37.04
N LEU A 52 8.17 -7.03 37.92
CA LEU A 52 7.83 -7.46 39.27
C LEU A 52 6.38 -7.95 39.35
N ASP A 53 6.15 -8.98 40.14
CA ASP A 53 4.81 -9.38 40.55
C ASP A 53 4.35 -8.48 41.70
N SER A 54 3.41 -7.59 41.40
CA SER A 54 2.88 -6.60 42.35
C SER A 54 1.43 -6.29 42.05
N LEU A 55 0.62 -6.19 43.10
CA LEU A 55 -0.77 -5.72 43.02
C LEU A 55 -0.88 -4.21 42.82
N LYS A 56 0.16 -3.45 43.19
CA LYS A 56 0.26 -2.01 42.97
C LYS A 56 0.96 -1.73 41.65
N THR A 57 0.53 -0.67 40.96
CA THR A 57 1.21 -0.15 39.77
C THR A 57 2.61 0.34 40.14
N ILE A 58 3.63 -0.17 39.45
CA ILE A 58 5.03 0.20 39.62
C ILE A 58 5.57 0.59 38.26
N LEU A 59 6.18 1.76 38.17
CA LEU A 59 7.05 2.17 37.07
C LEU A 59 8.16 3.02 37.66
N ARG A 60 9.42 2.58 37.56
CA ARG A 60 10.57 3.26 38.17
C ARG A 60 11.80 3.16 37.27
N TYR A 61 12.65 4.17 37.34
CA TYR A 61 13.99 4.15 36.75
C TYR A 61 15.04 4.42 37.82
N ARG A 62 16.06 3.58 37.93
CA ARG A 62 17.16 3.69 38.90
C ARG A 62 18.49 3.31 38.26
N THR A 63 19.57 3.87 38.74
CA THR A 63 20.93 3.49 38.31
C THR A 63 21.75 3.10 39.53
N ARG A 64 22.54 2.04 39.40
CA ARG A 64 23.42 1.50 40.44
C ARG A 64 24.85 1.38 39.94
N PRO A 65 25.86 1.59 40.81
CA PRO A 65 27.25 1.33 40.45
C PRO A 65 27.44 -0.18 40.19
N PHE A 66 28.25 -0.51 39.20
CA PHE A 66 28.58 -1.88 38.81
C PHE A 66 30.04 -1.95 38.37
N LYS A 67 30.93 -2.53 39.17
CA LYS A 67 32.39 -2.48 38.96
C LYS A 67 32.84 -1.04 38.69
N ASP A 68 33.56 -0.78 37.60
CA ASP A 68 33.95 0.57 37.15
C ASP A 68 32.87 1.32 36.37
N GLY A 69 31.68 0.73 36.22
CA GLY A 69 30.56 1.25 35.43
C GLY A 69 29.23 1.31 36.19
N GLU A 70 28.11 1.15 35.48
CA GLU A 70 26.76 1.30 36.04
C GLU A 70 25.72 0.37 35.40
N VAL A 71 24.71 0.00 36.19
CA VAL A 71 23.52 -0.73 35.72
C VAL A 71 22.28 0.15 35.94
N SER A 72 21.56 0.42 34.86
CA SER A 72 20.30 1.15 34.86
C SER A 72 19.11 0.18 34.83
N PHE A 73 18.25 0.27 35.83
CA PHE A 73 17.04 -0.53 35.99
C PHE A 73 15.81 0.26 35.58
N LEU A 74 15.10 -0.24 34.57
CA LEU A 74 13.72 0.10 34.28
C LEU A 74 12.83 -0.96 34.92
N ILE A 75 12.05 -0.59 35.94
CA ILE A 75 11.27 -1.52 36.76
C ILE A 75 9.79 -1.27 36.51
N ALA A 76 9.05 -2.30 36.14
CA ALA A 76 7.60 -2.24 35.95
C ALA A 76 6.89 -3.39 36.67
N ASP A 77 5.64 -3.19 37.09
CA ASP A 77 4.79 -4.32 37.50
C ASP A 77 4.31 -5.11 36.28
N ARG A 78 4.00 -6.40 36.48
CA ARG A 78 3.54 -7.31 35.43
C ARG A 78 2.33 -6.78 34.66
N LYS A 79 1.33 -6.23 35.35
CA LYS A 79 0.08 -5.76 34.72
C LYS A 79 0.33 -4.55 33.83
N THR A 80 1.20 -3.64 34.26
CA THR A 80 1.65 -2.50 33.44
C THR A 80 2.42 -2.98 32.21
N PHE A 81 3.35 -3.93 32.37
CA PHE A 81 4.10 -4.50 31.25
C PHE A 81 3.17 -5.19 30.23
N GLU A 82 2.28 -6.07 30.70
CA GLU A 82 1.34 -6.78 29.82
C GLU A 82 0.37 -5.84 29.09
N LYS A 83 -0.05 -4.74 29.74
CA LYS A 83 -0.85 -3.69 29.08
C LYS A 83 -0.06 -2.96 27.98
N ASP A 84 1.20 -2.64 28.24
CA ASP A 84 2.05 -2.00 27.22
C ASP A 84 2.29 -2.94 26.03
N VAL A 85 2.51 -4.24 26.30
CA VAL A 85 2.59 -5.30 25.26
C VAL A 85 1.29 -5.44 24.47
N ALA A 86 0.13 -5.32 25.11
CA ALA A 86 -1.16 -5.48 24.43
C ALA A 86 -1.59 -4.26 23.61
N SER A 87 -1.28 -3.03 24.07
CA SER A 87 -1.88 -1.82 23.48
C SER A 87 -1.00 -0.57 23.47
N ASP A 88 0.31 -0.68 23.68
CA ASP A 88 1.24 0.45 23.80
C ASP A 88 0.74 1.50 24.82
N TRP A 89 0.24 1.01 25.96
CA TRP A 89 -0.35 1.85 27.00
C TRP A 89 0.60 2.95 27.52
N LEU A 90 1.91 2.70 27.52
CA LEU A 90 2.97 3.66 27.83
C LEU A 90 3.66 4.21 26.57
N GLY A 91 2.98 4.21 25.43
CA GLY A 91 3.61 4.50 24.13
C GLY A 91 4.56 3.40 23.65
N GLY A 92 4.51 2.21 24.28
CA GLY A 92 5.39 1.08 24.02
C GLY A 92 6.82 1.26 24.53
N LEU A 93 6.98 2.06 25.59
CA LEU A 93 8.23 2.29 26.30
C LEU A 93 8.90 0.98 26.74
N LEU A 94 8.11 0.03 27.25
CA LEU A 94 8.63 -1.25 27.73
C LEU A 94 8.83 -2.21 26.56
N VAL A 95 7.90 -2.17 25.59
CA VAL A 95 7.90 -3.02 24.39
C VAL A 95 9.12 -2.76 23.49
N GLU A 96 9.62 -1.52 23.42
CA GLU A 96 10.83 -1.17 22.69
C GLU A 96 12.01 -2.11 22.99
N ASN A 97 12.15 -2.50 24.26
CA ASN A 97 13.25 -3.37 24.70
C ASN A 97 13.11 -4.82 24.22
N LEU A 98 11.95 -5.20 23.69
CA LEU A 98 11.70 -6.49 23.01
C LEU A 98 11.86 -6.41 21.49
N LEU A 99 12.01 -5.19 20.93
CA LEU A 99 12.25 -4.99 19.50
C LEU A 99 13.72 -5.12 19.12
N THR A 100 14.62 -4.88 20.07
CA THR A 100 16.07 -4.97 19.88
C THR A 100 16.62 -6.24 20.52
N PRO A 101 17.82 -6.70 20.14
CA PRO A 101 18.41 -7.88 20.77
C PRO A 101 18.60 -7.67 22.28
N TYR A 102 18.18 -8.66 23.07
CA TYR A 102 18.33 -8.68 24.52
C TYR A 102 18.81 -10.05 25.00
N GLU A 103 19.32 -10.09 26.23
CA GLU A 103 19.72 -11.32 26.93
C GLU A 103 18.74 -11.56 28.09
N PRO A 104 17.96 -12.65 28.08
CA PRO A 104 17.03 -12.94 29.17
C PRO A 104 17.80 -13.36 30.42
N ILE A 105 17.59 -12.66 31.54
CA ILE A 105 18.23 -12.96 32.84
C ILE A 105 17.33 -13.92 33.65
N ILE A 106 16.03 -13.63 33.71
CA ILE A 106 15.02 -14.43 34.44
C ILE A 106 13.83 -14.68 33.52
N ASN A 107 13.34 -15.92 33.52
CA ASN A 107 12.11 -16.37 32.85
C ASN A 107 12.09 -16.07 31.32
N PRO A 108 12.98 -16.71 30.54
CA PRO A 108 13.06 -16.50 29.10
C PRO A 108 11.78 -16.89 28.35
N SER A 109 11.01 -17.88 28.83
CA SER A 109 9.76 -18.31 28.20
C SER A 109 8.67 -17.23 28.27
N PHE A 110 8.52 -16.56 29.42
CA PHE A 110 7.61 -15.43 29.56
C PHE A 110 8.01 -14.27 28.62
N LEU A 111 9.30 -13.91 28.58
CA LEU A 111 9.80 -12.85 27.71
C LEU A 111 9.54 -13.15 26.24
N TRP A 112 9.82 -14.38 25.80
CA TRP A 112 9.55 -14.82 24.44
C TRP A 112 8.07 -14.77 24.08
N GLU A 113 7.18 -15.23 24.97
CA GLU A 113 5.72 -15.15 24.75
C GLU A 113 5.28 -13.69 24.54
N LYS A 114 5.77 -12.76 25.38
CA LYS A 114 5.40 -11.34 25.30
C LYS A 114 6.02 -10.63 24.10
N GLU A 115 7.24 -11.00 23.71
CA GLU A 115 7.88 -10.51 22.50
C GLU A 115 7.07 -10.89 21.25
N VAL A 116 6.69 -12.17 21.11
CA VAL A 116 5.91 -12.64 19.97
C VAL A 116 4.52 -11.98 19.94
N HIS A 117 3.89 -11.79 21.09
CA HIS A 117 2.62 -11.07 21.20
C HIS A 117 2.76 -9.61 20.73
N ALA A 118 3.76 -8.87 21.23
CA ALA A 118 4.00 -7.49 20.83
C ALA A 118 4.29 -7.37 19.32
N LYS A 119 5.16 -8.24 18.78
CA LYS A 119 5.51 -8.22 17.35
C LYS A 119 4.33 -8.59 16.47
N LYS A 120 3.48 -9.54 16.88
CA LYS A 120 2.22 -9.85 16.18
C LYS A 120 1.29 -8.64 16.09
N ARG A 121 1.14 -7.90 17.19
CA ARG A 121 0.35 -6.65 17.21
C ARG A 121 0.94 -5.61 16.24
N LEU A 122 2.26 -5.38 16.30
CA LEU A 122 2.94 -4.44 15.42
C LEU A 122 2.81 -4.79 13.93
N ILE A 123 2.96 -6.07 13.57
CA ILE A 123 2.72 -6.56 12.20
C ILE A 123 1.26 -6.28 11.80
N THR A 124 0.30 -6.56 12.68
CA THR A 124 -1.13 -6.34 12.41
C THR A 124 -1.42 -4.86 12.16
N GLU A 125 -0.85 -3.96 12.96
CA GLU A 125 -0.98 -2.52 12.76
C GLU A 125 -0.33 -2.04 11.45
N ALA A 126 0.84 -2.57 11.10
CA ALA A 126 1.50 -2.26 9.84
C ALA A 126 0.68 -2.74 8.63
N LEU A 127 0.07 -3.93 8.70
CA LEU A 127 -0.86 -4.42 7.69
C LEU A 127 -2.11 -3.54 7.58
N ASP A 128 -2.72 -3.18 8.72
CA ASP A 128 -3.88 -2.28 8.77
C ASP A 128 -3.53 -0.91 8.12
N ASN A 129 -2.33 -0.37 8.36
CA ASN A 129 -1.85 0.86 7.74
C ASN A 129 -1.63 0.72 6.22
N LEU A 130 -1.06 -0.39 5.75
CA LEU A 130 -0.90 -0.65 4.32
C LEU A 130 -2.24 -0.75 3.61
N VAL A 131 -3.24 -1.40 4.22
CA VAL A 131 -4.61 -1.48 3.68
C VAL A 131 -5.29 -0.10 3.66
N LEU A 132 -5.00 0.75 4.65
CA LEU A 132 -5.47 2.14 4.66
C LEU A 132 -4.82 3.01 3.59
N GLU A 133 -3.50 2.89 3.42
CA GLU A 133 -2.72 3.71 2.50
C GLU A 133 -2.91 3.29 1.04
N TYR A 134 -3.13 1.98 0.80
CA TYR A 134 -3.26 1.36 -0.52
C TYR A 134 -4.44 0.37 -0.57
N PRO A 135 -5.70 0.85 -0.51
CA PRO A 135 -6.88 -0.01 -0.42
C PRO A 135 -7.09 -0.93 -1.64
N GLN A 136 -6.77 -0.47 -2.85
CA GLN A 136 -6.95 -1.24 -4.09
C GLN A 136 -5.78 -2.20 -4.34
N MET A 137 -4.56 -1.80 -3.99
CA MET A 137 -3.35 -2.57 -4.29
C MET A 137 -2.86 -3.46 -3.13
N SER A 138 -3.35 -3.28 -1.90
CA SER A 138 -2.86 -4.00 -0.71
C SER A 138 -2.80 -5.54 -0.85
N GLN A 139 -3.70 -6.15 -1.63
CA GLN A 139 -3.70 -7.59 -1.91
C GLN A 139 -2.59 -8.05 -2.86
N GLU A 140 -2.05 -7.12 -3.65
CA GLU A 140 -1.05 -7.39 -4.68
C GLU A 140 0.37 -7.11 -4.22
N LEU A 141 0.53 -6.46 -3.05
CA LEU A 141 1.82 -6.18 -2.46
C LEU A 141 2.54 -7.47 -2.05
N LEU A 142 3.82 -7.54 -2.41
CA LEU A 142 4.77 -8.55 -1.96
C LEU A 142 5.68 -7.89 -0.93
N ILE A 143 5.49 -8.23 0.34
CA ILE A 143 6.15 -7.56 1.46
C ILE A 143 7.23 -8.47 2.02
N LYS A 144 8.48 -8.04 2.03
CA LYS A 144 9.55 -8.77 2.72
C LYS A 144 9.34 -8.73 4.24
N PRO A 145 9.55 -9.83 5.00
CA PRO A 145 9.38 -9.87 6.45
C PRO A 145 10.07 -8.72 7.21
N GLU A 146 11.25 -8.32 6.75
CA GLU A 146 12.07 -7.25 7.32
C GLU A 146 11.35 -5.90 7.32
N TYR A 147 10.40 -5.69 6.41
CA TYR A 147 9.52 -4.51 6.39
C TYR A 147 8.91 -4.24 7.77
N PHE A 148 8.38 -5.26 8.44
CA PHE A 148 7.66 -5.11 9.70
C PHE A 148 8.58 -4.71 10.85
N MET A 149 9.82 -5.21 10.84
CA MET A 149 10.85 -4.84 11.80
C MET A 149 11.26 -3.37 11.62
N PHE A 150 11.60 -2.96 10.38
CA PHE A 150 12.00 -1.59 10.10
C PHE A 150 10.86 -0.57 10.30
N GLU A 151 9.62 -0.95 9.98
CA GLU A 151 8.42 -0.15 10.27
C GLU A 151 8.24 0.05 11.78
N ALA A 152 8.38 -1.02 12.57
CA ALA A 152 8.30 -0.93 14.03
C ALA A 152 9.39 -0.01 14.61
N MET A 153 10.65 -0.16 14.15
CA MET A 153 11.77 0.69 14.58
C MET A 153 11.53 2.16 14.21
N THR A 154 11.14 2.43 12.97
CA THR A 154 10.94 3.81 12.48
C THR A 154 9.79 4.50 13.21
N ARG A 155 8.69 3.78 13.46
CA ARG A 155 7.56 4.32 14.23
C ARG A 155 7.96 4.64 15.67
N LYS A 156 8.81 3.83 16.31
CA LYS A 156 9.33 4.10 17.66
C LYS A 156 10.30 5.27 17.68
N ALA A 157 11.24 5.33 16.73
CA ALA A 157 12.16 6.46 16.63
C ALA A 157 11.44 7.79 16.36
N SER A 158 10.32 7.76 15.62
CA SER A 158 9.49 8.96 15.40
C SER A 158 8.78 9.44 16.68
N LEU A 159 8.44 8.53 17.59
CA LEU A 159 7.81 8.86 18.87
C LEU A 159 8.83 9.35 19.91
N TYR A 160 10.04 8.80 19.87
CA TYR A 160 11.13 9.10 20.80
C TYR A 160 12.44 9.29 20.02
N PRO A 161 12.71 10.50 19.49
CA PRO A 161 13.87 10.76 18.63
C PRO A 161 15.23 10.27 19.17
N PRO A 162 15.53 10.35 20.49
CA PRO A 162 16.81 9.84 21.02
C PRO A 162 17.03 8.34 20.81
N ILE A 163 15.97 7.53 20.68
CA ILE A 163 16.08 6.08 20.40
C ILE A 163 16.69 5.81 19.03
N MET A 164 16.57 6.76 18.09
CA MET A 164 17.12 6.63 16.74
C MET A 164 18.59 6.18 16.76
N TYR A 165 19.38 6.77 17.66
CA TYR A 165 20.78 6.42 17.83
C TYR A 165 21.01 4.94 18.18
N LYS A 166 20.22 4.38 19.09
CA LYS A 166 20.29 2.97 19.47
C LYS A 166 20.07 2.06 18.26
N PHE A 167 19.09 2.39 17.41
CA PHE A 167 18.84 1.63 16.20
C PHE A 167 19.97 1.76 15.18
N LEU A 168 20.52 2.96 14.98
CA LEU A 168 21.66 3.17 14.09
C LEU A 168 22.88 2.36 14.53
N LYS A 169 23.20 2.37 15.83
CA LYS A 169 24.32 1.60 16.35
C LYS A 169 24.17 0.09 16.13
N ILE A 170 22.96 -0.45 16.32
CA ILE A 170 22.67 -1.87 16.01
C ILE A 170 22.96 -2.18 14.53
N LEU A 171 22.69 -1.23 13.64
CA LEU A 171 22.86 -1.37 12.19
C LEU A 171 24.29 -1.06 11.70
N GLU A 172 25.11 -0.35 12.47
CA GLU A 172 26.50 0.01 12.13
C GLU A 172 27.52 -1.07 12.55
N THR A 173 27.22 -1.89 13.55
CA THR A 173 28.17 -2.89 14.08
C THR A 173 28.55 -3.98 13.08
N ASP A 174 29.76 -4.54 13.22
CA ASP A 174 30.22 -5.74 12.46
C ASP A 174 29.27 -6.96 12.63
N SER A 175 28.43 -6.94 13.67
CA SER A 175 27.42 -7.94 13.98
C SER A 175 26.03 -7.61 13.41
N LYS A 176 25.90 -6.64 12.50
CA LYS A 176 24.61 -6.20 11.90
C LYS A 176 23.72 -7.38 11.50
N THR A 177 24.25 -8.32 10.72
CA THR A 177 23.49 -9.46 10.20
C THR A 177 22.99 -10.37 11.32
N GLU A 178 23.81 -10.63 12.34
CA GLU A 178 23.40 -11.43 13.50
C GLU A 178 22.31 -10.72 14.31
N ASN A 179 22.45 -9.41 14.51
CA ASN A 179 21.48 -8.59 15.22
C ASN A 179 20.13 -8.56 14.51
N LEU A 180 20.13 -8.38 13.19
CA LEU A 180 18.91 -8.43 12.39
C LEU A 180 18.25 -9.80 12.49
N ASN A 181 19.00 -10.90 12.39
CA ASN A 181 18.46 -12.25 12.54
C ASN A 181 17.84 -12.47 13.93
N ARG A 182 18.51 -12.00 15.00
CA ARG A 182 17.98 -12.08 16.38
C ARG A 182 16.66 -11.32 16.52
N MET A 183 16.59 -10.10 15.98
CA MET A 183 15.34 -9.31 16.00
C MET A 183 14.24 -9.98 15.17
N MET A 184 14.59 -10.54 14.01
CA MET A 184 13.65 -11.19 13.10
C MET A 184 13.03 -12.46 13.67
N ASN A 185 13.71 -13.22 14.55
CA ASN A 185 13.16 -14.45 15.14
C ASN A 185 11.75 -14.27 15.73
N GLY A 186 11.53 -13.22 16.51
CA GLY A 186 10.22 -12.93 17.09
C GLY A 186 9.20 -12.45 16.04
N PHE A 187 9.64 -11.74 15.00
CA PHE A 187 8.78 -11.33 13.88
C PHE A 187 8.37 -12.55 13.05
N ASP A 188 9.28 -13.47 12.76
CA ASP A 188 9.01 -14.70 12.02
C ASP A 188 8.04 -15.61 12.77
N ALA A 189 8.19 -15.73 14.10
CA ALA A 189 7.24 -16.45 14.93
C ALA A 189 5.85 -15.80 14.87
N ALA A 190 5.76 -14.48 14.97
CA ALA A 190 4.51 -13.75 14.87
C ALA A 190 3.86 -13.85 13.48
N LEU A 191 4.65 -13.78 12.41
CA LEU A 191 4.19 -13.97 11.03
C LEU A 191 3.64 -15.39 10.83
N LYS A 192 4.32 -16.42 11.34
CA LYS A 192 3.80 -17.81 11.28
C LYS A 192 2.44 -17.94 11.98
N LEU A 193 2.23 -17.26 13.11
CA LEU A 193 0.94 -17.23 13.79
C LEU A 193 -0.12 -16.52 12.94
N LEU A 194 0.18 -15.36 12.36
CA LEU A 194 -0.76 -14.63 11.50
C LEU A 194 -1.10 -15.41 10.22
N ALA A 195 -0.15 -16.15 9.67
CA ALA A 195 -0.37 -17.03 8.52
C ALA A 195 -1.31 -18.19 8.87
N ARG A 196 -1.06 -18.87 10.00
CA ARG A 196 -1.95 -19.93 10.53
C ARG A 196 -3.35 -19.41 10.82
N GLU A 197 -3.42 -18.22 11.39
CA GLU A 197 -4.70 -17.59 11.66
C GLU A 197 -5.41 -17.25 10.37
N GLY A 198 -4.71 -16.97 9.26
CA GLY A 198 -5.21 -16.68 7.92
C GLY A 198 -5.16 -15.20 7.53
N HIS A 199 -4.56 -14.34 8.35
CA HIS A 199 -4.46 -12.91 8.07
C HIS A 199 -3.48 -12.56 6.93
N ILE A 200 -2.49 -13.42 6.71
CA ILE A 200 -1.50 -13.27 5.66
C ILE A 200 -1.30 -14.59 4.91
N LYS A 201 -0.72 -14.50 3.71
CA LYS A 201 -0.17 -15.63 2.97
C LYS A 201 1.34 -15.45 2.84
N GLN A 202 2.10 -16.54 2.96
CA GLN A 202 3.54 -16.54 2.75
C GLN A 202 3.88 -17.39 1.52
N SER A 203 4.67 -16.84 0.60
CA SER A 203 5.19 -17.53 -0.59
C SER A 203 6.49 -16.87 -1.02
N ASP A 204 7.48 -17.66 -1.43
CA ASP A 204 8.73 -17.18 -2.07
C ASP A 204 9.49 -16.12 -1.25
N GLY A 205 9.45 -16.22 0.08
CA GLY A 205 10.08 -15.26 0.99
C GLY A 205 9.30 -13.93 1.15
N PHE A 206 8.10 -13.83 0.61
CA PHE A 206 7.22 -12.66 0.74
C PHE A 206 5.98 -12.96 1.59
N VAL A 207 5.45 -11.88 2.16
CA VAL A 207 4.19 -11.81 2.87
C VAL A 207 3.18 -11.06 2.01
N LYS A 208 1.99 -11.64 1.81
CA LYS A 208 0.84 -11.00 1.16
C LYS A 208 -0.30 -10.82 2.14
N VAL A 209 -1.01 -9.70 2.05
CA VAL A 209 -2.23 -9.47 2.84
C VAL A 209 -3.34 -10.38 2.32
N ALA A 210 -3.98 -11.14 3.21
CA ALA A 210 -5.12 -11.98 2.83
C ALA A 210 -6.41 -11.14 2.72
N ALA A 211 -7.30 -11.48 1.80
CA ALA A 211 -8.59 -10.79 1.62
C ALA A 211 -9.39 -10.69 2.93
N ARG A 212 -9.43 -11.78 3.72
CA ARG A 212 -10.09 -11.79 5.03
C ARG A 212 -9.55 -10.75 6.02
N HIS A 213 -8.27 -10.40 5.96
CA HIS A 213 -7.70 -9.38 6.83
C HIS A 213 -8.27 -8.01 6.44
N ILE A 214 -8.34 -7.71 5.14
CA ILE A 214 -8.94 -6.49 4.61
C ILE A 214 -10.42 -6.38 5.00
N ASP A 215 -11.20 -7.46 4.84
CA ASP A 215 -12.61 -7.47 5.24
C ASP A 215 -12.78 -7.23 6.74
N SER A 216 -11.95 -7.89 7.57
CA SER A 216 -11.95 -7.69 9.02
C SER A 216 -11.59 -6.25 9.40
N PHE A 217 -10.66 -5.63 8.68
CA PHE A 217 -10.23 -4.26 8.89
C PHE A 217 -11.35 -3.27 8.51
N GLN A 218 -11.98 -3.43 7.36
CA GLN A 218 -13.09 -2.58 6.93
C GLN A 218 -14.27 -2.61 7.91
N ARG A 219 -14.57 -3.77 8.50
CA ARG A 219 -15.58 -3.91 9.57
C ARG A 219 -15.14 -3.20 10.86
N ARG A 220 -13.86 -3.31 11.25
CA ARG A 220 -13.28 -2.64 12.43
C ARG A 220 -13.23 -1.11 12.26
N LYS A 221 -12.83 -0.59 11.10
CA LYS A 221 -12.72 0.85 10.78
C LYS A 221 -14.01 1.63 11.08
N LYS A 222 -15.17 1.03 10.79
CA LYS A 222 -16.49 1.61 11.11
C LYS A 222 -16.75 1.75 12.61
N ARG A 223 -16.03 0.99 13.46
CA ARG A 223 -16.13 0.99 14.93
C ARG A 223 -15.04 1.84 15.61
N THR A 224 -13.84 1.97 15.03
CA THR A 224 -12.65 2.62 15.66
C THR A 224 -12.60 4.14 15.60
N LEU A 225 -13.43 4.82 14.79
CA LEU A 225 -13.55 6.29 14.80
C LEU A 225 -13.89 6.89 16.18
N PHE A 226 -14.26 6.06 17.16
CA PHE A 226 -14.68 6.47 18.51
C PHE A 226 -13.62 6.34 19.64
N ILE A 227 -12.43 5.76 19.44
CA ILE A 227 -11.56 5.33 20.58
C ILE A 227 -10.21 6.09 20.73
N LEU A 228 -9.88 7.07 19.89
CA LEU A 228 -8.55 7.71 19.91
C LEU A 228 -8.27 8.75 21.03
N LYS A 229 -9.20 9.01 21.96
CA LYS A 229 -9.01 10.05 23.00
C LYS A 229 -8.46 9.55 24.34
N SER A 230 -8.63 8.27 24.69
CA SER A 230 -8.44 7.82 26.09
C SER A 230 -7.00 7.46 26.47
N ALA A 231 -6.14 7.13 25.50
CA ALA A 231 -4.77 6.66 25.78
C ALA A 231 -3.78 7.80 26.07
N ARG A 232 -4.00 8.99 25.47
CA ARG A 232 -3.09 10.13 25.55
C ARG A 232 -3.06 10.77 26.96
N ASP A 233 -4.20 10.82 27.63
CA ASP A 233 -4.35 11.44 28.96
C ASP A 233 -3.81 10.59 30.12
N ILE A 234 -3.50 9.32 29.88
CA ILE A 234 -3.00 8.38 30.91
C ILE A 234 -1.48 8.23 30.81
N PHE A 235 -0.92 8.21 29.59
CA PHE A 235 0.52 8.28 29.34
C PHE A 235 1.16 9.46 30.09
N LEU A 236 0.53 10.64 30.01
CA LEU A 236 1.01 11.86 30.67
C LEU A 236 0.97 11.81 32.20
N ARG A 237 0.20 10.91 32.83
CA ARG A 237 0.07 10.88 34.30
C ARG A 237 1.02 9.90 34.99
N HIS A 238 1.38 8.79 34.34
CA HIS A 238 2.18 7.74 34.96
C HIS A 238 3.65 7.69 34.50
N SER A 239 4.00 8.40 33.42
CA SER A 239 5.37 8.41 32.88
C SER A 239 6.21 9.62 33.31
N LEU A 240 5.62 10.69 33.86
CA LEU A 240 6.32 11.96 34.15
C LEU A 240 7.54 11.85 35.10
N GLU A 241 7.58 10.87 36.00
CA GLU A 241 8.73 10.70 36.92
C GLU A 241 9.87 9.88 36.29
N VAL A 242 9.52 8.93 35.41
CA VAL A 242 10.43 7.94 34.83
C VAL A 242 10.98 8.42 33.50
N PHE A 243 10.12 9.05 32.70
CA PHE A 243 10.41 9.50 31.35
C PHE A 243 11.57 10.51 31.29
N PRO A 244 11.64 11.58 32.13
CA PRO A 244 12.75 12.52 32.08
C PRO A 244 14.10 11.88 32.43
N LYS A 245 14.14 10.96 33.41
CA LYS A 245 15.37 10.27 33.82
C LYS A 245 15.88 9.33 32.72
N MET A 246 14.96 8.58 32.10
CA MET A 246 15.28 7.67 31.00
C MET A 246 15.70 8.45 29.74
N VAL A 247 14.96 9.50 29.36
CA VAL A 247 15.31 10.35 28.22
C VAL A 247 16.64 11.05 28.45
N ARG A 248 16.93 11.51 29.67
CA ARG A 248 18.25 12.05 30.01
C ARG A 248 19.36 11.02 29.77
N SER A 249 19.17 9.77 30.20
CA SER A 249 20.13 8.69 29.91
C SER A 249 20.35 8.51 28.41
N MET A 250 19.27 8.47 27.62
CA MET A 250 19.35 8.36 26.16
C MET A 250 20.03 9.58 25.51
N LEU A 251 19.79 10.78 26.03
CA LEU A 251 20.41 12.03 25.56
C LEU A 251 21.90 12.09 25.92
N GLU A 252 22.30 11.56 27.08
CA GLU A 252 23.71 11.42 27.45
C GLU A 252 24.43 10.44 26.52
N ASP A 253 23.78 9.33 26.16
CA ASP A 253 24.31 8.37 25.19
C ASP A 253 24.40 8.98 23.77
N TYR A 254 23.38 9.75 23.37
CA TYR A 254 23.38 10.52 22.13
C TYR A 254 24.47 11.60 22.11
N GLY A 255 24.62 12.35 23.21
CA GLY A 255 25.64 13.39 23.35
C GLY A 255 27.05 12.84 23.16
N ARG A 256 27.35 11.68 23.77
CA ARG A 256 28.65 10.99 23.57
C ARG A 256 28.86 10.52 22.14
N TYR A 257 27.80 10.09 21.45
CA TYR A 257 27.89 9.74 20.03
C TYR A 257 28.21 10.96 19.16
N VAL A 258 27.53 12.08 19.38
CA VAL A 258 27.80 13.32 18.63
C VAL A 258 29.19 13.88 18.94
N GLU A 259 29.67 13.76 20.18
CA GLU A 259 31.04 14.15 20.58
C GLU A 259 32.15 13.34 19.88
N TYR A 260 31.85 12.17 19.32
CA TYR A 260 32.79 11.41 18.48
C TYR A 260 33.07 12.11 17.14
N PHE A 261 32.15 12.96 16.66
CA PHE A 261 32.26 13.72 15.39
C PHE A 261 32.72 15.16 15.63
N ARG A 262 33.85 15.34 16.32
CA ARG A 262 34.39 16.62 16.84
C ARG A 262 34.78 17.70 15.82
N ASP A 263 34.53 17.53 14.52
CA ASP A 263 34.87 18.52 13.48
C ASP A 263 33.64 19.36 13.06
N PRO A 264 33.66 20.70 13.16
CA PRO A 264 32.57 21.58 12.72
C PRO A 264 32.12 21.40 11.26
N GLU A 265 32.99 20.96 10.35
CA GLU A 265 32.61 20.59 8.97
C GLU A 265 31.83 19.26 8.92
N SER A 266 32.14 18.31 9.81
CA SER A 266 31.42 17.04 9.93
C SER A 266 30.02 17.18 10.55
N LEU A 267 29.74 18.26 11.29
CA LEU A 267 28.39 18.60 11.78
C LEU A 267 27.41 18.93 10.65
N LYS A 268 27.87 19.50 9.52
CA LYS A 268 27.05 19.67 8.29
C LYS A 268 26.77 18.33 7.59
N MET A 269 27.62 17.31 7.83
CA MET A 269 27.42 15.93 7.37
C MET A 269 26.56 15.08 8.32
N ILE A 270 26.16 15.56 9.51
CA ILE A 270 25.17 14.91 10.35
C ILE A 270 23.77 15.12 9.76
N ARG A 271 23.54 14.61 8.55
CA ARG A 271 22.30 13.90 8.33
C ARG A 271 22.53 12.58 9.04
N LEU A 272 21.96 12.41 10.24
CA LEU A 272 21.82 11.08 10.83
C LEU A 272 21.43 10.15 9.68
N PRO A 273 22.16 9.04 9.44
CA PRO A 273 21.78 8.10 8.39
C PRO A 273 20.28 7.85 8.54
N GLU A 274 19.50 8.12 7.48
CA GLU A 274 18.09 7.78 7.55
C GLU A 274 18.02 6.28 7.83
N LEU A 275 17.14 5.87 8.76
CA LEU A 275 16.84 4.45 8.89
C LEU A 275 16.53 3.89 7.51
N GLU A 276 16.80 2.60 7.40
CA GLU A 276 16.58 1.85 6.17
C GLU A 276 15.24 2.21 5.51
N GLU A 277 15.26 2.63 4.24
CA GLU A 277 14.06 3.09 3.55
C GLU A 277 13.02 1.96 3.50
N ILE A 278 12.00 2.05 4.34
CA ILE A 278 11.09 0.93 4.65
C ILE A 278 10.37 0.45 3.38
N LYS A 279 9.94 1.39 2.53
CA LYS A 279 9.24 1.10 1.26
C LYS A 279 10.08 0.27 0.28
N LYS A 280 11.40 0.16 0.47
CA LYS A 280 12.25 -0.67 -0.38
C LYS A 280 11.95 -2.17 -0.24
N HIS A 281 11.32 -2.56 0.88
CA HIS A 281 10.93 -3.92 1.23
C HIS A 281 9.55 -4.32 0.71
N ILE A 282 8.83 -3.40 0.07
CA ILE A 282 7.53 -3.68 -0.55
C ILE A 282 7.75 -3.72 -2.06
N PHE A 283 7.21 -4.76 -2.70
CA PHE A 283 7.35 -4.99 -4.13
C PHE A 283 5.98 -5.14 -4.79
N ILE A 284 5.91 -4.72 -6.04
CA ILE A 284 4.81 -4.97 -6.97
C ILE A 284 5.30 -5.83 -8.14
N PRO A 285 4.56 -6.87 -8.55
CA PRO A 285 4.88 -7.65 -9.74
C PRO A 285 4.57 -6.87 -11.03
N THR A 286 5.48 -6.90 -11.99
CA THR A 286 5.28 -6.44 -13.38
C THR A 286 5.80 -7.49 -14.35
N SER A 287 5.58 -7.31 -15.66
CA SER A 287 6.07 -8.28 -16.65
C SER A 287 7.60 -8.33 -16.76
N LEU A 288 8.31 -7.29 -16.33
CA LEU A 288 9.78 -7.27 -16.25
C LEU A 288 10.33 -7.80 -14.92
N GLY A 289 9.47 -8.14 -13.96
CA GLY A 289 9.86 -8.68 -12.66
C GLY A 289 9.30 -7.87 -11.49
N LEU A 290 9.97 -7.95 -10.35
CA LEU A 290 9.54 -7.24 -9.14
C LEU A 290 10.09 -5.82 -9.11
N VAL A 291 9.20 -4.85 -8.89
CA VAL A 291 9.55 -3.45 -8.72
C VAL A 291 9.34 -3.05 -7.26
N SER A 292 10.30 -2.34 -6.69
CA SER A 292 10.20 -1.82 -5.33
C SER A 292 9.28 -0.58 -5.24
N PHE A 293 8.57 -0.40 -4.13
CA PHE A 293 7.83 0.84 -3.85
C PHE A 293 8.70 2.08 -3.77
N SER A 294 10.00 1.89 -3.52
CA SER A 294 10.99 2.96 -3.51
C SER A 294 11.54 3.28 -4.90
N ASP A 295 11.10 2.57 -5.94
CA ASP A 295 11.55 2.82 -7.32
C ASP A 295 11.19 4.24 -7.75
N LYS A 296 12.21 4.91 -8.28
CA LYS A 296 12.19 6.29 -8.80
C LYS A 296 12.71 6.34 -10.24
N THR A 297 12.54 5.24 -10.97
CA THR A 297 13.01 5.14 -12.36
C THR A 297 12.27 6.18 -13.19
N THR A 298 13.00 7.10 -13.83
CA THR A 298 12.45 8.05 -14.80
C THR A 298 12.21 7.36 -16.15
N ILE A 299 11.61 8.07 -17.10
CA ILE A 299 11.42 7.54 -18.47
C ILE A 299 12.78 7.26 -19.12
N GLU A 300 13.77 8.14 -18.94
CA GLU A 300 15.12 7.99 -19.48
C GLU A 300 15.86 6.81 -18.84
N ASP A 301 15.73 6.65 -17.52
CA ASP A 301 16.32 5.52 -16.81
C ASP A 301 15.68 4.19 -17.20
N PHE A 302 14.37 4.17 -17.42
CA PHE A 302 13.66 3.00 -17.91
C PHE A 302 14.19 2.59 -19.29
N VAL A 303 14.30 3.54 -20.23
CA VAL A 303 14.87 3.31 -21.56
C VAL A 303 16.28 2.72 -21.45
N ARG A 304 17.14 3.30 -20.61
CA ARG A 304 18.52 2.85 -20.41
C ARG A 304 18.62 1.44 -19.82
N LYS A 305 17.75 1.11 -18.85
CA LYS A 305 17.74 -0.18 -18.16
C LYS A 305 17.24 -1.31 -19.05
N VAL A 306 16.14 -1.09 -19.76
CA VAL A 306 15.49 -2.11 -20.60
C VAL A 306 16.20 -2.23 -21.96
N PHE A 307 16.83 -1.14 -22.42
CA PHE A 307 17.52 -1.07 -23.70
C PHE A 307 18.95 -0.49 -23.52
N PRO A 308 19.89 -1.26 -22.93
CA PRO A 308 21.26 -0.78 -22.69
C PRO A 308 22.06 -0.52 -23.98
N ASP A 309 21.76 -1.24 -25.07
CA ASP A 309 22.42 -1.08 -26.38
C ASP A 309 21.79 0.03 -27.23
N THR A 310 21.64 1.24 -26.67
CA THR A 310 21.07 2.40 -27.40
C THR A 310 22.03 3.02 -28.41
N CYS A 311 23.23 2.47 -28.60
CA CYS A 311 24.20 2.93 -29.60
C CYS A 311 23.61 2.70 -31.02
N GLY A 312 22.89 3.71 -31.54
CA GLY A 312 22.19 3.70 -32.82
C GLY A 312 20.66 3.57 -32.77
N SER A 313 20.03 3.51 -31.58
CA SER A 313 18.56 3.46 -31.45
C SER A 313 17.96 4.85 -31.32
N LYS A 314 17.01 5.21 -32.17
CA LYS A 314 16.24 6.47 -32.05
C LYS A 314 15.06 6.25 -31.12
N VAL A 315 15.04 7.00 -30.02
CA VAL A 315 13.95 7.01 -29.04
C VAL A 315 13.14 8.29 -29.25
N ASP A 316 11.89 8.13 -29.66
CA ASP A 316 10.97 9.24 -29.87
C ASP A 316 9.86 9.19 -28.80
N LEU A 317 9.67 10.30 -28.08
CA LEU A 317 8.60 10.45 -27.10
C LEU A 317 7.52 11.38 -27.67
N GLU A 318 6.36 10.83 -27.98
CA GLU A 318 5.23 11.57 -28.53
C GLU A 318 4.11 11.65 -27.50
N ARG A 319 3.54 12.84 -27.28
CA ARG A 319 2.37 12.97 -26.41
C ARG A 319 1.13 12.48 -27.18
N LEU A 320 0.50 11.42 -26.71
CA LEU A 320 -0.73 10.87 -27.31
C LEU A 320 -1.97 11.67 -26.92
N GLY A 321 -1.98 12.27 -25.73
CA GLY A 321 -3.12 13.01 -25.21
C GLY A 321 -3.38 12.70 -23.74
N GLY A 322 -4.64 12.80 -23.33
CA GLY A 322 -5.12 12.57 -21.97
C GLY A 322 -5.58 13.88 -21.30
N VAL A 323 -6.84 13.88 -20.87
CA VAL A 323 -7.49 15.04 -20.23
C VAL A 323 -6.98 15.21 -18.79
N LEU A 324 -6.80 14.10 -18.07
CA LEU A 324 -6.47 14.05 -16.64
C LEU A 324 -5.07 13.46 -16.34
N ASN A 325 -4.53 12.65 -17.24
CA ASN A 325 -3.17 12.11 -17.21
C ASN A 325 -2.39 12.56 -18.44
N ALA A 326 -1.08 12.76 -18.31
CA ALA A 326 -0.24 12.92 -19.49
C ALA A 326 0.13 11.52 -19.99
N VAL A 327 -0.39 11.15 -21.16
CA VAL A 327 -0.11 9.87 -21.83
C VAL A 327 0.90 10.10 -22.94
N TYR A 328 2.00 9.36 -22.89
CA TYR A 328 3.08 9.41 -23.87
C TYR A 328 3.21 8.07 -24.58
N SER A 329 3.51 8.12 -25.87
CA SER A 329 4.00 6.99 -26.66
C SER A 329 5.51 7.07 -26.71
N LEU A 330 6.16 6.05 -26.20
CA LEU A 330 7.59 5.83 -26.32
C LEU A 330 7.82 4.89 -27.50
N LYS A 331 8.34 5.44 -28.60
CA LYS A 331 8.69 4.68 -29.81
C LYS A 331 10.18 4.39 -29.81
N ILE A 332 10.53 3.12 -29.94
CA ILE A 332 11.91 2.65 -29.93
C ILE A 332 12.16 1.91 -31.24
N HIS A 333 13.10 2.41 -32.03
CA HIS A 333 13.49 1.80 -33.30
C HIS A 333 14.74 0.94 -33.10
N ARG A 334 14.63 -0.38 -33.24
CA ARG A 334 15.74 -1.33 -33.05
C ARG A 334 15.73 -2.42 -34.13
N PHE A 335 16.87 -2.66 -34.78
CA PHE A 335 17.04 -3.72 -35.79
C PHE A 335 15.93 -3.77 -36.86
N GLY A 336 15.46 -2.61 -37.31
CA GLY A 336 14.36 -2.50 -38.29
C GLY A 336 12.96 -2.81 -37.75
N LYS A 337 12.79 -3.03 -36.44
CA LYS A 337 11.49 -3.19 -35.76
C LYS A 337 11.20 -1.99 -34.85
N GLU A 338 9.97 -1.50 -34.91
CA GLU A 338 9.47 -0.45 -34.03
C GLU A 338 8.76 -1.11 -32.83
N GLN A 339 9.21 -0.80 -31.61
CA GLN A 339 8.50 -1.15 -30.39
C GLN A 339 7.84 0.10 -29.81
N LYS A 340 6.58 -0.02 -29.39
CA LYS A 340 5.79 1.06 -28.79
C LYS A 340 5.41 0.70 -27.36
N ILE A 341 5.64 1.64 -26.45
CA ILE A 341 5.28 1.54 -25.04
C ILE A 341 4.44 2.76 -24.69
N VAL A 342 3.36 2.56 -23.94
CA VAL A 342 2.55 3.65 -23.42
C VAL A 342 3.04 3.99 -22.01
N VAL A 343 3.31 5.27 -21.76
CA VAL A 343 3.69 5.79 -20.45
C VAL A 343 2.59 6.71 -19.96
N LYS A 344 1.96 6.39 -18.83
CA LYS A 344 1.00 7.29 -18.17
C LYS A 344 1.62 7.94 -16.94
N VAL A 345 1.41 9.25 -16.81
CA VAL A 345 1.92 10.06 -15.68
C VAL A 345 0.76 10.57 -14.82
N PHE A 346 0.77 10.20 -13.54
CA PHE A 346 -0.30 10.56 -12.59
C PHE A 346 0.12 11.73 -11.68
N LYS A 347 -0.09 12.96 -12.16
CA LYS A 347 0.15 14.18 -11.37
C LYS A 347 -1.00 14.42 -10.37
N ASP A 348 -0.71 15.09 -9.25
CA ASP A 348 -1.76 15.54 -8.33
C ASP A 348 -2.52 16.74 -8.91
N TRP A 349 -3.82 16.81 -8.64
CA TRP A 349 -4.70 17.84 -9.22
C TRP A 349 -4.78 19.13 -8.39
N TYR A 350 -3.72 19.51 -7.66
CA TYR A 350 -3.77 20.61 -6.67
C TYR A 350 -3.99 22.04 -7.23
N GLY A 351 -4.31 22.20 -8.51
CA GLY A 351 -4.94 23.43 -8.97
C GLY A 351 -5.02 23.58 -10.47
N TRP A 352 -6.13 23.17 -11.10
CA TRP A 352 -6.78 23.88 -12.22
C TRP A 352 -8.03 23.16 -12.79
N LYS A 353 -8.96 24.00 -13.30
CA LYS A 353 -10.06 23.86 -14.28
C LYS A 353 -10.96 22.61 -14.38
N TRP A 354 -10.75 21.53 -13.62
CA TRP A 354 -11.56 20.30 -13.68
C TRP A 354 -12.55 20.11 -12.52
N PHE A 355 -12.62 21.10 -11.62
CA PHE A 355 -13.67 21.25 -10.61
C PHE A 355 -15.11 21.01 -11.15
N PRO A 356 -15.46 21.32 -12.42
CA PRO A 356 -16.77 20.99 -12.97
C PRO A 356 -17.09 19.49 -12.97
N LEU A 357 -16.22 18.58 -13.43
CA LEU A 357 -16.55 17.14 -13.49
C LEU A 357 -16.94 16.55 -12.12
N LYS A 358 -16.23 16.96 -11.06
CA LYS A 358 -16.52 16.55 -9.67
C LYS A 358 -17.81 17.15 -9.11
N LEU A 359 -18.21 18.34 -9.58
CA LEU A 359 -19.49 18.99 -9.25
C LEU A 359 -20.67 18.46 -10.08
N TRP A 360 -20.42 18.06 -11.32
CA TRP A 360 -21.44 17.61 -12.27
C TRP A 360 -21.82 16.15 -12.04
N ALA A 361 -20.87 15.32 -11.56
CA ALA A 361 -21.14 13.97 -11.05
C ALA A 361 -21.47 13.94 -9.54
N PHE A 362 -21.58 15.09 -8.88
CA PHE A 362 -21.86 15.17 -7.45
C PHE A 362 -23.21 14.52 -7.14
N GLY A 363 -23.18 13.50 -6.27
CA GLY A 363 -24.35 12.67 -5.94
C GLY A 363 -24.59 11.46 -6.84
N THR A 364 -23.71 11.17 -7.81
CA THR A 364 -23.78 9.98 -8.69
C THR A 364 -22.61 9.01 -8.53
N ARG A 365 -21.36 9.50 -8.42
CA ARG A 365 -20.15 8.69 -8.18
C ARG A 365 -19.03 9.51 -7.50
N GLY A 366 -18.18 8.87 -6.72
CA GLY A 366 -16.96 9.49 -6.15
C GLY A 366 -15.74 9.27 -7.05
N PHE A 367 -15.02 10.34 -7.42
CA PHE A 367 -13.78 10.27 -8.21
C PHE A 367 -12.53 10.38 -7.34
N SER A 368 -11.50 9.59 -7.67
CA SER A 368 -10.18 9.69 -7.05
C SER A 368 -9.40 10.87 -7.63
N VAL A 369 -8.94 11.79 -6.77
CA VAL A 369 -8.31 13.07 -7.18
C VAL A 369 -6.79 13.08 -6.99
N LEU A 370 -6.26 12.17 -6.17
CA LEU A 370 -4.83 12.09 -5.86
C LEU A 370 -4.13 11.22 -6.91
N GLY A 371 -3.01 11.68 -7.47
CA GLY A 371 -2.27 10.96 -8.51
C GLY A 371 -1.80 9.57 -8.04
N LYS A 372 -1.41 9.48 -6.76
CA LYS A 372 -1.07 8.21 -6.10
C LYS A 372 -2.20 7.18 -6.16
N SER A 373 -3.41 7.58 -5.78
CA SER A 373 -4.57 6.68 -5.72
C SER A 373 -5.07 6.27 -7.11
N ARG A 374 -4.88 7.13 -8.12
CA ARG A 374 -5.19 6.82 -9.52
C ARG A 374 -4.23 5.81 -10.13
N LEU A 375 -2.91 5.99 -9.91
CA LEU A 375 -1.90 4.99 -10.28
C LEU A 375 -2.19 3.63 -9.62
N GLU A 376 -2.52 3.67 -8.33
CA GLU A 376 -2.86 2.47 -7.57
C GLU A 376 -4.04 1.72 -8.19
N SER A 377 -5.11 2.45 -8.51
CA SER A 377 -6.34 1.89 -9.09
C SER A 377 -6.07 1.35 -10.49
N GLU A 378 -5.35 2.09 -11.35
CA GLU A 378 -4.94 1.64 -12.68
C GLU A 378 -4.20 0.29 -12.59
N TYR A 379 -3.18 0.22 -11.73
CA TYR A 379 -2.37 -0.99 -11.59
C TYR A 379 -3.19 -2.17 -11.05
N ALA A 380 -3.92 -1.97 -9.94
CA ALA A 380 -4.62 -3.05 -9.27
C ALA A 380 -5.77 -3.62 -10.11
N ASN A 381 -6.54 -2.76 -10.77
CA ASN A 381 -7.66 -3.16 -11.61
C ASN A 381 -7.18 -3.82 -12.91
N ASN A 382 -6.12 -3.28 -13.54
CA ASN A 382 -5.51 -3.92 -14.70
C ASN A 382 -5.03 -5.34 -14.36
N LEU A 383 -4.25 -5.50 -13.28
CA LEU A 383 -3.75 -6.81 -12.89
C LEU A 383 -4.90 -7.77 -12.54
N TYR A 384 -5.96 -7.29 -11.89
CA TYR A 384 -7.14 -8.08 -11.59
C TYR A 384 -7.86 -8.55 -12.86
N LEU A 385 -8.08 -7.67 -13.83
CA LEU A 385 -8.72 -8.02 -15.10
C LEU A 385 -7.87 -8.98 -15.93
N SER A 386 -6.56 -8.72 -16.03
CA SER A 386 -5.61 -9.58 -16.74
C SER A 386 -5.60 -11.01 -16.19
N LYS A 387 -5.53 -11.17 -14.86
CA LYS A 387 -5.57 -12.49 -14.20
C LYS A 387 -6.88 -13.25 -14.42
N ASN A 388 -7.97 -12.55 -14.73
CA ASN A 388 -9.28 -13.14 -14.99
C ASN A 388 -9.61 -13.22 -16.49
N GLY A 389 -8.61 -13.06 -17.37
CA GLY A 389 -8.74 -13.30 -18.80
C GLY A 389 -9.38 -12.16 -19.61
N CYS A 390 -9.55 -10.97 -19.02
CA CYS A 390 -9.96 -9.79 -19.76
C CYS A 390 -8.76 -9.15 -20.47
N ASN A 391 -8.94 -8.68 -21.71
CA ASN A 391 -7.86 -8.04 -22.46
C ASN A 391 -7.63 -6.61 -21.95
N VAL A 392 -6.49 -6.42 -21.29
CA VAL A 392 -6.00 -5.13 -20.78
C VAL A 392 -4.50 -5.06 -21.06
N PRO A 393 -3.93 -3.86 -21.25
CA PRO A 393 -2.52 -3.72 -21.54
C PRO A 393 -1.63 -4.32 -20.44
N LEU A 394 -0.69 -5.19 -20.82
CA LEU A 394 0.35 -5.69 -19.94
C LEU A 394 1.11 -4.54 -19.27
N ILE A 395 1.26 -4.61 -17.95
CA ILE A 395 2.06 -3.66 -17.17
C ILE A 395 3.52 -4.10 -17.23
N ILE A 396 4.32 -3.33 -17.97
CA ILE A 396 5.74 -3.56 -18.20
C ILE A 396 6.55 -3.15 -16.96
N HIS A 397 6.32 -1.93 -16.47
CA HIS A 397 7.02 -1.36 -15.32
C HIS A 397 6.13 -0.34 -14.62
N VAL A 398 6.44 -0.06 -13.36
CA VAL A 398 5.79 0.99 -12.57
C VAL A 398 6.89 1.76 -11.87
N SER A 399 6.77 3.09 -11.76
CA SER A 399 7.67 3.89 -10.93
C SER A 399 6.83 4.58 -9.86
N PRO A 400 6.69 4.00 -8.66
CA PRO A 400 5.77 4.52 -7.64
C PRO A 400 6.13 5.92 -7.15
N LYS A 401 7.42 6.27 -7.02
CA LYS A 401 7.84 7.62 -6.60
C LYS A 401 7.60 8.66 -7.70
N GLU A 402 7.88 8.33 -8.96
CA GLU A 402 7.64 9.21 -10.10
C GLU A 402 6.17 9.21 -10.57
N ARG A 403 5.37 8.29 -10.03
CA ARG A 403 3.96 8.04 -10.36
C ARG A 403 3.75 7.75 -11.85
N LEU A 404 4.55 6.83 -12.36
CA LEU A 404 4.52 6.37 -13.75
C LEU A 404 4.05 4.93 -13.85
N ILE A 405 3.31 4.61 -14.91
CA ILE A 405 3.08 3.24 -15.34
C ILE A 405 3.47 3.10 -16.81
N PHE A 406 4.20 2.04 -17.12
CA PHE A 406 4.62 1.66 -18.46
C PHE A 406 3.81 0.45 -18.87
N GLN A 407 3.06 0.57 -19.96
CA GLN A 407 2.15 -0.44 -20.48
C GLN A 407 2.50 -0.79 -21.91
N GLU A 408 2.14 -1.99 -22.35
CA GLU A 408 2.20 -2.34 -23.76
C GLU A 408 1.32 -1.41 -24.60
N PHE A 409 1.76 -1.13 -25.83
CA PHE A 409 0.93 -0.43 -26.79
C PHE A 409 -0.02 -1.42 -27.48
N ILE A 410 -1.33 -1.12 -27.44
CA ILE A 410 -2.34 -1.91 -28.14
C ILE A 410 -2.60 -1.31 -29.52
N GLY A 411 -2.26 -2.07 -30.55
CA GLY A 411 -2.58 -1.73 -31.94
C GLY A 411 -4.04 -2.03 -32.26
N GLY A 412 -4.73 -1.07 -32.87
CA GLY A 412 -6.13 -1.22 -33.25
C GLY A 412 -6.81 0.12 -33.54
N GLU A 413 -8.12 0.07 -33.69
CA GLU A 413 -8.96 1.25 -33.87
C GLU A 413 -9.73 1.56 -32.57
N SER A 414 -9.83 2.85 -32.20
CA SER A 414 -10.71 3.27 -31.10
C SER A 414 -12.16 3.03 -31.45
N LEU A 415 -12.92 2.45 -30.51
CA LEU A 415 -14.34 2.21 -30.69
C LEU A 415 -15.13 3.51 -30.95
N SER A 416 -14.67 4.65 -30.44
CA SER A 416 -15.25 5.96 -30.77
C SER A 416 -15.28 6.24 -32.28
N ASN A 417 -14.24 5.85 -33.03
CA ASN A 417 -14.18 6.02 -34.48
C ASN A 417 -15.12 5.04 -35.19
N ILE A 418 -15.17 3.80 -34.72
CA ILE A 418 -16.10 2.77 -35.21
C ILE A 418 -17.56 3.29 -35.07
N ILE A 419 -17.92 3.81 -33.90
CA ILE A 419 -19.26 4.34 -33.62
C ILE A 419 -19.56 5.57 -34.49
N LYS A 420 -18.62 6.50 -34.66
CA LYS A 420 -18.78 7.65 -35.58
C LYS A 420 -19.05 7.21 -37.02
N ARG A 421 -18.36 6.16 -37.50
CA ARG A 421 -18.61 5.59 -38.83
C ARG A 421 -20.02 5.00 -38.94
N ILE A 422 -20.47 4.27 -37.92
CA ILE A 422 -21.84 3.72 -37.90
C ILE A 422 -22.86 4.85 -38.02
N TYR A 423 -22.71 5.92 -37.23
CA TYR A 423 -23.63 7.06 -37.25
C TYR A 423 -23.57 7.91 -38.53
N SER A 424 -22.43 7.94 -39.22
CA SER A 424 -22.24 8.70 -40.46
C SER A 424 -22.59 7.91 -41.73
N SER A 425 -22.77 6.60 -41.63
CA SER A 425 -22.99 5.72 -42.79
C SER A 425 -24.46 5.68 -43.20
N LYS A 426 -24.72 5.72 -44.51
CA LYS A 426 -26.08 5.60 -45.07
C LYS A 426 -26.65 4.18 -44.94
N GLN A 427 -25.79 3.17 -44.92
CA GLN A 427 -26.12 1.77 -44.70
C GLN A 427 -25.32 1.26 -43.51
N LEU A 428 -25.97 0.46 -42.66
CA LEU A 428 -25.35 -0.16 -41.50
C LEU A 428 -24.53 -1.36 -41.95
N ASP A 429 -23.22 -1.29 -41.72
CA ASP A 429 -22.32 -2.41 -41.90
C ASP A 429 -22.53 -3.46 -40.79
N PRO A 430 -22.95 -4.70 -41.12
CA PRO A 430 -23.17 -5.75 -40.13
C PRO A 430 -21.92 -6.07 -39.30
N CYS A 431 -20.72 -5.96 -39.88
CA CYS A 431 -19.48 -6.22 -39.16
C CYS A 431 -19.25 -5.21 -38.03
N LEU A 432 -19.54 -3.92 -38.27
CA LEU A 432 -19.39 -2.89 -37.24
C LEU A 432 -20.41 -3.06 -36.10
N ILE A 433 -21.62 -3.52 -36.44
CA ILE A 433 -22.65 -3.83 -35.45
C ILE A 433 -22.28 -5.05 -34.61
N GLU A 434 -21.68 -6.07 -35.23
CA GLU A 434 -21.15 -7.23 -34.51
C GLU A 434 -20.01 -6.83 -33.56
N THR A 435 -19.15 -5.89 -33.95
CA THR A 435 -18.13 -5.33 -33.02
C THR A 435 -18.79 -4.68 -31.79
N VAL A 436 -19.87 -3.91 -31.96
CA VAL A 436 -20.60 -3.31 -30.83
C VAL A 436 -21.23 -4.40 -29.93
N LYS A 437 -21.76 -5.47 -30.53
CA LYS A 437 -22.26 -6.62 -29.79
C LYS A 437 -21.16 -7.30 -28.97
N ASN A 438 -19.99 -7.52 -29.57
CA ASN A 438 -18.82 -8.08 -28.89
C ASN A 438 -18.36 -7.21 -27.71
N VAL A 439 -18.38 -5.88 -27.86
CA VAL A 439 -18.06 -4.95 -26.76
C VAL A 439 -19.03 -5.12 -25.58
N GLY A 440 -20.34 -5.26 -25.84
CA GLY A 440 -21.32 -5.58 -24.80
C GLY A 440 -20.99 -6.86 -24.06
N SER A 441 -20.62 -7.91 -24.80
CA SER A 441 -20.20 -9.20 -24.24
C SER A 441 -18.97 -9.08 -23.33
N GLU A 442 -17.95 -8.35 -23.75
CA GLU A 442 -16.72 -8.17 -22.97
C GLU A 442 -16.95 -7.33 -21.71
N ILE A 443 -17.82 -6.31 -21.75
CA ILE A 443 -18.22 -5.56 -20.55
C ILE A 443 -19.00 -6.44 -19.57
N ALA A 444 -19.86 -7.34 -20.07
CA ALA A 444 -20.55 -8.30 -19.21
C ALA A 444 -19.58 -9.23 -18.48
N LYS A 445 -18.50 -9.67 -19.15
CA LYS A 445 -17.44 -10.46 -18.52
C LYS A 445 -16.75 -9.69 -17.40
N VAL A 446 -16.46 -8.40 -17.60
CA VAL A 446 -15.93 -7.53 -16.53
C VAL A 446 -16.92 -7.42 -15.36
N HIS A 447 -18.20 -7.19 -15.64
CA HIS A 447 -19.23 -7.07 -14.60
C HIS A 447 -19.45 -8.35 -13.80
N LYS A 448 -19.30 -9.53 -14.42
CA LYS A 448 -19.33 -10.83 -13.72
C LYS A 448 -18.23 -10.98 -12.67
N LEU A 449 -17.12 -10.26 -12.81
CA LEU A 449 -16.04 -10.20 -11.81
C LEU A 449 -16.36 -9.25 -10.64
N ASN A 450 -17.60 -8.75 -10.57
CA ASN A 450 -18.05 -7.72 -9.63
C ASN A 450 -17.19 -6.45 -9.71
N LEU A 451 -16.82 -6.04 -10.93
CA LEU A 451 -16.08 -4.82 -11.21
C LEU A 451 -16.94 -3.90 -12.09
N ALA A 452 -16.90 -2.60 -11.84
CA ALA A 452 -17.38 -1.57 -12.74
C ALA A 452 -16.16 -0.80 -13.29
N LEU A 453 -16.08 -0.59 -14.60
CA LEU A 453 -15.00 0.12 -15.30
C LEU A 453 -14.96 1.62 -14.94
N GLY A 454 -16.13 2.23 -14.81
CA GLY A 454 -16.34 3.59 -14.34
C GLY A 454 -16.08 4.74 -15.30
N ASP A 455 -15.14 4.59 -16.22
CA ASP A 455 -14.98 5.47 -17.38
C ASP A 455 -15.18 4.65 -18.66
N CYS A 456 -16.40 4.13 -18.83
CA CYS A 456 -16.76 3.15 -19.87
C CYS A 456 -17.04 3.82 -21.23
N LYS A 457 -16.32 4.90 -21.54
CA LYS A 457 -16.45 5.62 -22.81
C LYS A 457 -15.86 4.82 -23.97
N PRO A 458 -16.42 4.95 -25.19
CA PRO A 458 -15.86 4.32 -26.39
C PRO A 458 -14.41 4.73 -26.70
N GLU A 459 -13.94 5.87 -26.18
CA GLU A 459 -12.55 6.33 -26.36
C GLU A 459 -11.56 5.46 -25.58
N ASN A 460 -11.99 4.85 -24.48
CA ASN A 460 -11.20 3.97 -23.62
C ASN A 460 -11.23 2.50 -24.06
N ILE A 461 -11.77 2.22 -25.26
CA ILE A 461 -11.88 0.87 -25.81
C ILE A 461 -11.19 0.82 -27.17
N ILE A 462 -10.26 -0.13 -27.33
CA ILE A 462 -9.59 -0.42 -28.60
C ILE A 462 -10.09 -1.75 -29.15
N VAL A 463 -10.43 -1.78 -30.43
CA VAL A 463 -10.69 -3.00 -31.19
C VAL A 463 -9.46 -3.29 -32.03
N SER A 464 -8.78 -4.37 -31.69
CA SER A 464 -7.58 -4.83 -32.40
C SER A 464 -7.93 -5.50 -33.73
N GLN A 465 -6.93 -5.70 -34.59
CA GLN A 465 -7.14 -6.23 -35.95
C GLN A 465 -7.76 -7.63 -35.99
N ASP A 466 -7.58 -8.42 -34.93
CA ASP A 466 -8.21 -9.73 -34.74
C ASP A 466 -9.57 -9.66 -34.03
N ASN A 467 -10.18 -8.47 -34.02
CA ASN A 467 -11.49 -8.16 -33.43
C ASN A 467 -11.58 -8.39 -31.91
N ARG A 468 -10.45 -8.48 -31.20
CA ARG A 468 -10.45 -8.47 -29.74
C ARG A 468 -10.65 -7.06 -29.19
N VAL A 469 -11.48 -6.95 -28.16
CA VAL A 469 -11.79 -5.72 -27.43
C VAL A 469 -10.82 -5.59 -26.26
N TRP A 470 -10.15 -4.44 -26.17
CA TRP A 470 -9.20 -4.10 -25.13
C TRP A 470 -9.68 -2.91 -24.33
N PHE A 471 -9.67 -3.03 -23.00
CA PHE A 471 -10.03 -1.95 -22.09
C PHE A 471 -8.80 -1.15 -21.68
N LEU A 472 -8.89 0.16 -21.82
CA LEU A 472 -7.88 1.13 -21.39
C LEU A 472 -8.42 1.96 -20.23
N ASP A 473 -7.51 2.58 -19.49
CA ASP A 473 -7.79 3.57 -18.43
C ASP A 473 -8.74 3.08 -17.33
N LEU A 474 -8.17 2.31 -16.42
CA LEU A 474 -8.83 1.62 -15.32
C LEU A 474 -8.66 2.36 -13.98
N GLU A 475 -8.19 3.61 -14.01
CA GLU A 475 -7.97 4.42 -12.80
C GLU A 475 -9.27 4.75 -12.06
N GLN A 476 -10.43 4.69 -12.73
CA GLN A 476 -11.76 4.89 -12.13
C GLN A 476 -12.52 3.58 -11.87
N ALA A 477 -11.94 2.43 -12.21
CA ALA A 477 -12.60 1.15 -12.01
C ALA A 477 -12.70 0.81 -10.51
N GLU A 478 -13.79 0.16 -10.13
CA GLU A 478 -14.11 -0.12 -8.72
C GLU A 478 -14.79 -1.48 -8.54
N ARG A 479 -14.32 -2.25 -7.55
CA ARG A 479 -14.93 -3.53 -7.16
C ARG A 479 -16.22 -3.27 -6.38
N GLY A 480 -17.32 -3.90 -6.81
CA GLY A 480 -18.65 -3.63 -6.28
C GLY A 480 -19.18 -2.24 -6.63
N GLY A 481 -18.59 -1.60 -7.66
CA GLY A 481 -19.01 -0.29 -8.14
C GLY A 481 -20.33 -0.32 -8.91
N ASP A 482 -20.75 0.84 -9.40
CA ASP A 482 -21.99 1.01 -10.14
C ASP A 482 -21.86 0.53 -11.59
N GLN A 483 -22.29 -0.70 -11.85
CA GLN A 483 -22.26 -1.30 -13.19
C GLN A 483 -23.34 -0.75 -14.13
N ALA A 484 -24.44 -0.22 -13.60
CA ALA A 484 -25.48 0.39 -14.42
C ALA A 484 -25.01 1.74 -14.98
N TRP A 485 -24.14 2.43 -14.23
CA TRP A 485 -23.42 3.61 -14.73
C TRP A 485 -22.58 3.30 -15.97
N ASP A 486 -21.84 2.18 -16.00
CA ASP A 486 -20.99 1.84 -17.14
C ASP A 486 -21.81 1.67 -18.43
N LEU A 487 -22.97 1.00 -18.34
CA LEU A 487 -23.87 0.82 -19.48
C LEU A 487 -24.46 2.17 -19.92
N ALA A 488 -24.88 3.01 -18.97
CA ALA A 488 -25.42 4.33 -19.26
C ALA A 488 -24.37 5.23 -19.92
N GLU A 489 -23.16 5.27 -19.37
CA GLU A 489 -22.06 6.07 -19.91
C GLU A 489 -21.69 5.61 -21.31
N PHE A 490 -21.51 4.30 -21.51
CA PHE A 490 -21.22 3.76 -22.83
C PHE A 490 -22.30 4.18 -23.85
N LEU A 491 -23.57 3.91 -23.56
CA LEU A 491 -24.67 4.10 -24.50
C LEU A 491 -24.93 5.58 -24.79
N PHE A 492 -25.07 6.40 -23.74
CA PHE A 492 -25.41 7.81 -23.91
C PHE A 492 -24.24 8.63 -24.44
N TYR A 493 -23.00 8.34 -24.01
CA TYR A 493 -21.83 8.99 -24.60
C TYR A 493 -21.63 8.59 -26.07
N SER A 494 -21.90 7.33 -26.44
CA SER A 494 -21.92 6.91 -27.85
C SER A 494 -22.95 7.69 -28.67
N GLY A 495 -24.12 7.97 -28.08
CA GLY A 495 -25.17 8.76 -28.70
C GLY A 495 -24.76 10.20 -29.04
N HIS A 496 -23.76 10.78 -28.35
CA HIS A 496 -23.22 12.10 -28.67
C HIS A 496 -22.71 12.19 -30.12
N TYR A 497 -22.15 11.09 -30.64
CA TYR A 497 -21.64 11.05 -32.02
C TYR A 497 -22.77 10.97 -33.07
N GLY A 498 -24.00 10.71 -32.66
CA GLY A 498 -25.18 10.61 -33.53
C GLY A 498 -25.97 11.91 -33.68
N PHE A 499 -25.35 13.09 -33.48
CA PHE A 499 -26.04 14.39 -33.41
C PHE A 499 -26.96 14.67 -34.62
N LEU A 500 -26.56 14.22 -35.82
CA LEU A 500 -27.30 14.38 -37.08
C LEU A 500 -27.89 13.05 -37.61
N SER A 501 -27.83 11.99 -36.81
CA SER A 501 -28.21 10.64 -37.25
C SER A 501 -29.66 10.31 -36.88
N SER A 502 -30.25 9.31 -37.54
CA SER A 502 -31.60 8.87 -37.21
C SER A 502 -31.64 8.13 -35.87
N ALA A 503 -32.78 8.24 -35.18
CA ALA A 503 -33.07 7.47 -33.98
C ALA A 503 -32.98 5.95 -34.21
N ASP A 504 -33.26 5.48 -35.43
CA ASP A 504 -33.16 4.07 -35.81
C ASP A 504 -31.72 3.52 -35.71
N VAL A 505 -30.71 4.31 -36.13
CA VAL A 505 -29.30 3.89 -36.01
C VAL A 505 -28.91 3.78 -34.53
N ALA A 506 -29.32 4.73 -33.70
CA ALA A 506 -29.09 4.66 -32.26
C ALA A 506 -29.75 3.43 -31.63
N GLN A 507 -31.01 3.13 -32.00
CA GLN A 507 -31.71 1.93 -31.50
C GLN A 507 -30.97 0.65 -31.89
N LYS A 508 -30.45 0.55 -33.10
CA LYS A 508 -29.70 -0.63 -33.57
C LYS A 508 -28.38 -0.82 -32.84
N VAL A 509 -27.62 0.27 -32.64
CA VAL A 509 -26.37 0.24 -31.84
C VAL A 509 -26.67 -0.17 -30.40
N THR A 510 -27.67 0.44 -29.77
CA THR A 510 -28.09 0.09 -28.40
C THR A 510 -28.55 -1.36 -28.30
N LYS A 511 -29.36 -1.83 -29.24
CA LYS A 511 -29.85 -3.20 -29.27
C LYS A 511 -28.69 -4.19 -29.40
N ALA A 512 -27.78 -3.98 -30.34
CA ALA A 512 -26.63 -4.86 -30.53
C ALA A 512 -25.76 -4.95 -29.27
N PHE A 513 -25.47 -3.81 -28.64
CA PHE A 513 -24.73 -3.77 -27.38
C PHE A 513 -25.43 -4.54 -26.25
N ILE A 514 -26.72 -4.28 -26.03
CA ILE A 514 -27.51 -4.93 -24.97
C ILE A 514 -27.64 -6.43 -25.24
N ASP A 515 -27.92 -6.83 -26.49
CA ASP A 515 -28.02 -8.24 -26.87
C ASP A 515 -26.70 -8.96 -26.53
N GLY A 516 -25.55 -8.39 -26.90
CA GLY A 516 -24.24 -8.94 -26.56
C GLY A 516 -23.96 -8.99 -25.05
N TYR A 517 -24.32 -7.92 -24.32
CA TYR A 517 -24.16 -7.86 -22.87
C TYR A 517 -25.00 -8.94 -22.15
N LEU A 518 -26.26 -9.11 -22.54
CA LEU A 518 -27.16 -10.08 -21.93
C LEU A 518 -26.82 -11.53 -22.32
N GLU A 519 -26.49 -11.78 -23.60
CA GLU A 519 -26.05 -13.11 -24.07
C GLU A 519 -24.79 -13.59 -23.33
N ALA A 520 -23.89 -12.67 -23.01
CA ALA A 520 -22.71 -12.95 -22.20
C ALA A 520 -23.00 -13.03 -20.70
N GLY A 521 -24.27 -13.03 -20.28
CA GLY A 521 -24.74 -13.18 -18.90
C GLY A 521 -24.63 -11.92 -18.04
N GLY A 522 -24.70 -10.74 -18.65
CA GLY A 522 -24.82 -9.48 -17.95
C GLY A 522 -26.17 -9.35 -17.22
N ASN A 523 -26.19 -8.59 -16.12
CA ASN A 523 -27.41 -8.42 -15.32
C ASN A 523 -28.44 -7.51 -16.01
N VAL A 524 -29.65 -8.04 -16.26
CA VAL A 524 -30.78 -7.31 -16.86
C VAL A 524 -31.14 -6.06 -16.05
N GLU A 525 -31.12 -6.12 -14.71
CA GLU A 525 -31.42 -4.97 -13.86
C GLU A 525 -30.47 -3.80 -14.10
N ASN A 526 -29.21 -4.05 -14.48
CA ASN A 526 -28.26 -2.98 -14.79
C ASN A 526 -28.69 -2.25 -16.08
N VAL A 527 -29.22 -2.98 -17.07
CA VAL A 527 -29.73 -2.39 -18.32
C VAL A 527 -30.96 -1.53 -18.05
N GLU A 528 -31.88 -2.02 -17.21
CA GLU A 528 -33.04 -1.24 -16.79
C GLU A 528 -32.64 0.01 -16.01
N LYS A 529 -31.71 -0.12 -15.04
CA LYS A 529 -31.22 1.00 -14.22
C LYS A 529 -30.44 2.02 -15.05
N ALA A 530 -29.83 1.62 -16.17
CA ALA A 530 -29.10 2.53 -17.05
C ALA A 530 -29.98 3.68 -17.58
N ARG A 531 -31.31 3.47 -17.74
CA ARG A 531 -32.25 4.52 -18.16
C ARG A 531 -32.70 5.43 -17.02
N SER A 532 -32.13 5.30 -15.83
CA SER A 532 -32.55 6.12 -14.69
C SER A 532 -32.30 7.61 -14.95
N PRO A 533 -33.22 8.52 -14.54
CA PRO A 533 -33.04 9.96 -14.74
C PRO A 533 -31.75 10.52 -14.15
N ARG A 534 -31.21 9.88 -13.09
CA ARG A 534 -29.94 10.26 -12.47
C ARG A 534 -28.74 10.15 -13.41
N TYR A 535 -28.76 9.24 -14.39
CA TYR A 535 -27.68 9.08 -15.37
C TYR A 535 -27.95 9.90 -16.64
N ILE A 536 -29.18 9.85 -17.16
CA ILE A 536 -29.56 10.56 -18.40
C ILE A 536 -29.26 12.06 -18.31
N LYS A 537 -29.54 12.68 -17.15
CA LYS A 537 -29.28 14.11 -16.91
C LYS A 537 -27.82 14.53 -17.11
N VAL A 538 -26.87 13.59 -16.99
CA VAL A 538 -25.44 13.88 -17.20
C VAL A 538 -25.15 14.11 -18.67
N PHE A 539 -25.85 13.40 -19.56
CA PHE A 539 -25.62 13.42 -20.99
C PHE A 539 -26.56 14.35 -21.77
N SER A 540 -27.61 14.88 -21.13
CA SER A 540 -28.59 15.78 -21.77
C SER A 540 -28.00 17.08 -22.32
N PHE A 541 -26.80 17.46 -21.89
CA PHE A 541 -26.09 18.63 -22.41
C PHE A 541 -25.38 18.40 -23.73
N PHE A 542 -25.01 17.15 -24.05
CA PHE A 542 -24.16 16.83 -25.20
C PHE A 542 -24.85 15.89 -26.19
N THR A 543 -25.82 15.09 -25.73
CA THR A 543 -26.53 14.10 -26.56
C THR A 543 -27.94 14.60 -26.88
N PRO A 544 -28.38 14.60 -28.16
CA PRO A 544 -29.69 15.09 -28.52
C PRO A 544 -30.83 14.34 -27.81
N PRO A 545 -31.91 15.03 -27.40
CA PRO A 545 -33.04 14.41 -26.70
C PRO A 545 -33.66 13.21 -27.45
N HIS A 546 -33.76 13.29 -28.78
CA HIS A 546 -34.33 12.20 -29.59
C HIS A 546 -33.45 10.93 -29.56
N ILE A 547 -32.12 11.08 -29.47
CA ILE A 547 -31.18 9.95 -29.32
C ILE A 547 -31.24 9.38 -27.91
N LEU A 548 -31.31 10.24 -26.88
CA LEU A 548 -31.48 9.80 -25.49
C LEU A 548 -32.75 8.97 -25.30
N LEU A 549 -33.86 9.42 -25.88
CA LEU A 549 -35.14 8.71 -25.87
C LEU A 549 -35.06 7.39 -26.63
N ALA A 550 -34.41 7.38 -27.80
CA ALA A 550 -34.21 6.18 -28.59
C ALA A 550 -33.45 5.10 -27.80
N ILE A 551 -32.31 5.45 -27.20
CA ILE A 551 -31.52 4.57 -26.33
C ILE A 551 -32.37 4.07 -25.15
N SER A 552 -33.00 4.99 -24.42
CA SER A 552 -33.80 4.67 -23.23
C SER A 552 -34.98 3.74 -23.55
N SER A 553 -35.58 3.89 -24.73
CA SER A 553 -36.69 3.04 -25.18
C SER A 553 -36.24 1.60 -25.41
N VAL A 554 -35.03 1.37 -25.92
CA VAL A 554 -34.50 0.01 -26.14
C VAL A 554 -34.19 -0.65 -24.80
N CYS A 555 -33.58 0.08 -23.85
CA CYS A 555 -33.30 -0.44 -22.51
C CYS A 555 -34.58 -0.82 -21.74
N GLY A 556 -35.72 -0.20 -22.04
CA GLY A 556 -37.01 -0.48 -21.38
C GLY A 556 -37.85 -1.59 -22.01
N LYS A 557 -37.52 -2.07 -23.22
CA LYS A 557 -38.28 -3.10 -23.96
C LYS A 557 -37.86 -4.54 -23.62
N LEU A 558 -37.15 -4.74 -22.51
CA LEU A 558 -36.65 -6.06 -22.11
C LEU A 558 -37.71 -6.93 -21.43
N ASP A 559 -38.77 -6.33 -20.86
CA ASP A 559 -39.90 -7.03 -20.23
C ASP A 559 -40.81 -7.78 -21.23
N GLU A 560 -40.60 -7.62 -22.54
CA GLU A 560 -41.40 -8.25 -23.61
C GLU A 560 -40.68 -9.42 -24.32
N ARG A 561 -39.49 -9.84 -23.87
CA ARG A 561 -38.68 -10.89 -24.53
C ARG A 561 -38.57 -12.19 -23.78
#